data_AF-A0A849DH14-F1
#
_entry.id   AF-A0A849DH14-F1
#
_cell.length_a   1.000
_cell.length_b   1.000
_cell.length_c   1.000
_cell.angle_alpha   90.00
_cell.angle_beta   90.00
_cell.angle_gamma   90.00
#
_symmetry.space_group_name_H-M   'P 1'
#
loop_
_entity.id
_entity.type
_entity.pdbx_description
1 polymer ?
#
loop_
_entity_poly.entity_id
_entity_poly.type
_entity_poly.pdbx_seq_one_letter_code
_entity_poly.pdbx_strand_id
1 'polypeptide(L)'
;MRRAGRPARGPRVGVGGTALWAWKRQANHAVRPDGSVVEFAPPEQVEPAIERLLEEHEQADEIHPIVRAAWFHHQFVAIHPFADGSGRVARVLTLLVLLRHHYAPLVVARHHRAEYIAALDAATGGDLRPLVRLFARLEGVALRSELIRPMAEAPGPTSAVDVARAYTSRLLELRESSDKDRQLRVSAVATAIHELLEGHLLGLQHDLEETFRTVDPQASASVVQSCPGGERAHWWRAQLVATANAVDFFTNLGEGSWWTRLKLTVFGQHLRYIVAVQRVGRGETGVLAVTSFADSRSGDLDARPVPLLNPTADDAVTLVYSDIVDARWPEVVDLVDRTLMAAVAGFAHQLE
;
A
#
# COMPACT_ATOMS: atom_id res chain seq x y z
N MET A 1 47.61 -13.88 -14.26
CA MET A 1 46.74 -12.73 -14.62
C MET A 1 46.11 -12.17 -13.35
N ARG A 2 46.62 -11.04 -12.84
CA ARG A 2 46.04 -10.31 -11.71
C ARG A 2 44.86 -9.46 -12.23
N ARG A 3 43.65 -9.65 -11.69
CA ARG A 3 42.50 -8.79 -12.00
C ARG A 3 42.69 -7.44 -11.29
N ALA A 4 42.73 -6.37 -12.07
CA ALA A 4 42.76 -4.99 -11.59
C ALA A 4 41.48 -4.67 -10.80
N GLY A 5 41.65 -4.14 -9.59
CA GLY A 5 40.56 -3.65 -8.75
C GLY A 5 39.92 -2.40 -9.34
N ARG A 6 38.59 -2.35 -9.37
CA ARG A 6 37.83 -1.14 -9.70
C ARG A 6 38.05 -0.08 -8.60
N PRO A 7 38.15 1.22 -8.94
CA PRO A 7 38.32 2.28 -7.95
C PRO A 7 37.04 2.43 -7.12
N ALA A 8 37.22 2.74 -5.84
CA ALA A 8 36.14 3.05 -4.90
C ALA A 8 35.31 4.23 -5.42
N ARG A 9 34.00 4.04 -5.56
CA ARG A 9 33.07 5.12 -5.91
C ARG A 9 33.05 6.13 -4.75
N GLY A 10 33.32 7.40 -5.05
CA GLY A 10 33.16 8.50 -4.09
C GLY A 10 31.73 8.62 -3.55
N PRO A 11 31.53 9.37 -2.45
CA PRO A 11 30.24 9.46 -1.78
C PRO A 11 29.16 9.96 -2.74
N ARG A 12 28.04 9.23 -2.79
CA ARG A 12 26.88 9.65 -3.58
C ARG A 12 26.31 10.92 -2.96
N VAL A 13 26.06 11.92 -3.80
CA VAL A 13 25.46 13.20 -3.41
C VAL A 13 23.95 13.10 -3.62
N GLY A 14 23.16 13.51 -2.64
CA GLY A 14 21.69 13.55 -2.74
C GLY A 14 21.20 14.77 -3.53
N VAL A 15 19.92 14.77 -3.92
CA VAL A 15 19.27 15.92 -4.56
C VAL A 15 19.38 17.12 -3.61
N GLY A 16 20.01 18.21 -4.06
CA GLY A 16 20.30 19.41 -3.26
C GLY A 16 21.78 19.63 -2.88
N GLY A 17 22.71 18.75 -3.30
CA GLY A 17 24.14 18.99 -3.13
C GLY A 17 24.70 18.71 -1.73
N THR A 18 23.86 18.32 -0.77
CA THR A 18 24.30 17.83 0.54
C THR A 18 24.75 16.37 0.45
N ALA A 19 25.89 16.06 1.08
CA ALA A 19 26.34 14.69 1.27
C ALA A 19 25.23 13.89 1.95
N LEU A 20 24.93 12.69 1.44
CA LEU A 20 24.08 11.72 2.13
C LEU A 20 24.58 11.59 3.57
N TRP A 21 23.69 11.79 4.56
CA TRP A 21 23.94 11.68 6.01
C TRP A 21 24.59 12.87 6.73
N ALA A 22 24.81 14.02 6.08
CA ALA A 22 25.19 15.24 6.78
C ALA A 22 24.01 15.86 7.56
N TRP A 23 24.29 16.55 8.66
CA TRP A 23 23.31 17.39 9.34
C TRP A 23 22.68 18.40 8.38
N LYS A 24 21.40 18.74 8.62
CA LYS A 24 20.70 19.76 7.84
C LYS A 24 21.45 21.08 7.92
N ARG A 25 21.54 21.77 6.78
CA ARG A 25 22.14 23.11 6.66
C ARG A 25 21.12 24.24 6.61
N GLN A 26 19.86 23.89 6.44
CA GLN A 26 18.73 24.80 6.38
C GLN A 26 17.65 24.30 7.34
N ALA A 27 16.85 25.23 7.86
CA ALA A 27 15.69 24.89 8.66
C ALA A 27 14.75 23.98 7.85
N ASN A 28 14.11 23.03 8.54
CA ASN A 28 13.12 22.15 7.97
C ASN A 28 11.88 22.14 8.87
N HIS A 29 10.73 21.92 8.24
CA HIS A 29 9.44 21.87 8.91
C HIS A 29 8.61 20.71 8.34
N ALA A 30 7.56 20.34 9.05
CA ALA A 30 6.54 19.43 8.53
C ALA A 30 5.19 20.15 8.43
N VAL A 31 4.54 20.04 7.28
CA VAL A 31 3.19 20.55 7.05
C VAL A 31 2.18 19.44 7.36
N ARG A 32 1.18 19.78 8.17
CA ARG A 32 0.09 18.88 8.55
C ARG A 32 -1.07 18.96 7.55
N PRO A 33 -1.96 17.94 7.52
CA PRO A 33 -3.17 17.97 6.68
C PRO A 33 -4.12 19.15 6.98
N ASP A 34 -4.08 19.69 8.19
CA ASP A 34 -4.84 20.87 8.60
C ASP A 34 -4.14 22.20 8.25
N GLY A 35 -2.99 22.14 7.56
CA GLY A 35 -2.19 23.30 7.16
C GLY A 35 -1.26 23.84 8.26
N SER A 36 -1.27 23.27 9.47
CA SER A 36 -0.34 23.69 10.53
C SER A 36 1.11 23.29 10.20
N VAL A 37 2.06 24.14 10.60
CA VAL A 37 3.49 23.93 10.37
C VAL A 37 4.17 23.58 11.68
N VAL A 38 4.85 22.44 11.72
CA VAL A 38 5.70 22.03 12.84
C VAL A 38 7.14 22.36 12.50
N GLU A 39 7.68 23.34 13.21
CA GLU A 39 9.09 23.74 13.12
C GLU A 39 9.97 22.82 13.95
N PHE A 40 11.10 22.41 13.38
CA PHE A 40 12.09 21.57 14.06
C PHE A 40 13.28 22.41 14.55
N ALA A 41 14.21 21.78 15.29
CA ALA A 41 15.39 22.47 15.81
C ALA A 41 16.18 23.21 14.71
N PRO A 42 16.68 24.44 14.93
CA PRO A 42 17.54 25.12 13.97
C PRO A 42 18.81 24.32 13.62
N PRO A 43 19.36 24.44 12.39
CA PRO A 43 20.60 23.76 11.99
C PRO A 43 21.75 23.90 12.99
N GLU A 44 21.93 25.09 13.56
CA GLU A 44 23.01 25.38 14.53
C GLU A 44 22.84 24.63 15.86
N GLN A 45 21.62 24.17 16.16
CA GLN A 45 21.29 23.49 17.42
C GLN A 45 21.23 21.97 17.28
N VAL A 46 21.31 21.42 16.06
CA VAL A 46 21.16 19.97 15.83
C VAL A 46 22.22 19.17 16.58
N GLU A 47 23.49 19.51 16.39
CA GLU A 47 24.62 18.80 17.01
C GLU A 47 24.55 18.82 18.55
N PRO A 48 24.46 19.99 19.22
CA PRO A 48 24.37 20.01 20.68
C PRO A 48 23.09 19.36 21.22
N ALA A 49 21.98 19.38 20.47
CA ALA A 49 20.76 18.69 20.87
C ALA A 49 20.88 17.16 20.77
N ILE A 50 21.58 16.64 19.77
CA ILE A 50 21.86 15.20 19.63
C ILE A 50 22.82 14.74 20.73
N GLU A 51 23.88 15.51 21.02
CA GLU A 51 24.81 15.18 22.11
C GLU A 51 24.07 15.08 23.45
N ARG A 52 23.26 16.08 23.78
CA ARG A 52 22.41 16.06 24.98
C ARG A 52 21.46 14.86 25.02
N LEU A 53 20.81 14.56 23.89
CA LEU A 53 19.90 13.41 23.79
C LEU A 53 20.64 12.09 24.10
N LEU A 54 21.87 11.93 23.63
CA LEU A 54 22.67 10.75 23.90
C LEU A 54 23.10 10.66 25.37
N GLU A 55 23.55 11.76 25.97
CA GLU A 55 23.90 11.83 27.39
C GLU A 55 22.70 11.49 28.29
N GLU A 56 21.55 12.11 28.04
CA GLU A 56 20.31 11.83 28.76
C GLU A 56 19.86 10.37 28.57
N HIS A 57 20.03 9.82 27.36
CA HIS A 57 19.73 8.42 27.09
C HIS A 57 20.62 7.48 27.90
N GLU A 58 21.94 7.75 28.00
CA GLU A 58 22.88 6.92 28.77
C GLU A 58 22.56 6.94 30.26
N GLN A 59 22.06 8.05 30.79
CA GLN A 59 21.70 8.18 32.21
C GLN A 59 20.34 7.55 32.57
N ALA A 60 19.55 7.14 31.58
CA ALA A 60 18.17 6.64 31.75
C ALA A 60 18.06 5.13 32.05
N ASP A 61 19.03 4.52 32.74
CA ASP A 61 19.11 3.06 32.91
C ASP A 61 18.01 2.45 33.80
N GLU A 62 17.42 3.22 34.70
CA GLU A 62 16.31 2.76 35.56
C GLU A 62 14.92 2.94 34.92
N ILE A 63 14.84 3.55 33.73
CA ILE A 63 13.57 3.79 33.03
C ILE A 63 13.15 2.53 32.26
N HIS A 64 11.86 2.20 32.35
CA HIS A 64 11.29 1.08 31.61
C HIS A 64 11.63 1.18 30.10
N PRO A 65 12.17 0.12 29.44
CA PRO A 65 12.72 0.21 28.09
C PRO A 65 11.76 0.75 27.02
N ILE A 66 10.47 0.41 27.09
CA ILE A 66 9.44 0.97 26.18
C ILE A 66 9.28 2.49 26.37
N VAL A 67 9.33 2.97 27.61
CA VAL A 67 9.24 4.41 27.93
C VAL A 67 10.49 5.12 27.42
N ARG A 68 11.68 4.55 27.69
CA ARG A 68 12.97 5.04 27.19
C ARG A 68 12.98 5.11 25.66
N ALA A 69 12.47 4.08 24.99
CA ALA A 69 12.38 4.02 23.53
C ALA A 69 11.40 5.05 22.94
N ALA A 70 10.23 5.24 23.57
CA ALA A 70 9.24 6.23 23.16
C ALA A 70 9.77 7.67 23.32
N TRP A 71 10.40 7.95 24.47
CA TRP A 71 11.01 9.24 24.74
C TRP A 71 12.14 9.56 23.75
N PHE A 72 13.09 8.63 23.58
CA PHE A 72 14.20 8.81 22.65
C PHE A 72 13.72 9.05 21.21
N HIS A 73 12.71 8.29 20.80
CA HIS A 73 12.08 8.44 19.50
C HIS A 73 11.50 9.83 19.28
N HIS A 74 10.71 10.31 20.25
CA HIS A 74 10.08 11.63 20.19
C HIS A 74 11.13 12.74 20.13
N GLN A 75 12.13 12.70 21.01
CA GLN A 75 13.21 13.71 21.05
C GLN A 75 13.99 13.76 19.73
N PHE A 76 14.36 12.60 19.17
CA PHE A 76 15.06 12.54 17.90
C PHE A 76 14.24 13.11 16.74
N VAL A 77 12.94 12.80 16.70
CA VAL A 77 12.00 13.32 15.69
C VAL A 77 11.83 14.83 15.84
N ALA A 78 11.81 15.36 17.06
CA ALA A 78 11.70 16.80 17.33
C ALA A 78 12.96 17.58 16.88
N ILE A 79 14.15 16.99 17.03
CA ILE A 79 15.40 17.58 16.52
C ILE A 79 15.41 17.58 14.97
N HIS A 80 14.89 16.51 14.37
CA HIS A 80 14.80 16.30 12.92
C HIS A 80 16.12 16.62 12.18
N PRO A 81 17.20 15.89 12.47
CA PRO A 81 18.56 16.32 12.17
C PRO A 81 18.95 16.25 10.69
N PHE A 82 18.25 15.45 9.89
CA PHE A 82 18.53 15.26 8.47
C PHE A 82 17.49 15.98 7.57
N ALA A 83 17.90 16.31 6.35
CA ALA A 83 17.02 16.91 5.34
C ALA A 83 15.90 15.97 4.89
N ASP A 84 16.21 14.67 4.72
CA ASP A 84 15.24 13.59 4.49
C ASP A 84 15.69 12.35 5.28
N GLY A 85 14.73 11.52 5.68
CA GLY A 85 14.99 10.22 6.29
C GLY A 85 15.03 10.22 7.82
N SER A 86 14.89 11.37 8.49
CA SER A 86 14.86 11.46 9.96
C SER A 86 13.85 10.49 10.58
N GLY A 87 12.62 10.39 10.04
CA GLY A 87 11.62 9.42 10.53
C GLY A 87 11.95 7.95 10.25
N ARG A 88 12.79 7.64 9.26
CA ARG A 88 13.32 6.27 9.04
C ARG A 88 14.41 5.95 10.06
N VAL A 89 15.33 6.88 10.28
CA VAL A 89 16.39 6.75 11.28
C VAL A 89 15.81 6.64 12.68
N ALA A 90 14.84 7.48 13.04
CA ALA A 90 14.15 7.45 14.32
C ALA A 90 13.61 6.05 14.65
N ARG A 91 12.93 5.41 13.69
CA ARG A 91 12.38 4.05 13.85
C ARG A 91 13.47 2.98 14.00
N VAL A 92 14.57 3.09 13.25
CA VAL A 92 15.72 2.18 13.38
C VAL A 92 16.39 2.34 14.75
N LEU A 93 16.54 3.57 15.25
CA LEU A 93 17.10 3.82 16.58
C LEU A 93 16.19 3.31 17.69
N THR A 94 14.88 3.50 17.59
CA THR A 94 13.91 2.90 18.51
C THR A 94 14.01 1.39 18.56
N LEU A 95 14.13 0.75 17.40
CA LEU A 95 14.37 -0.68 17.30
C LEU A 95 15.66 -1.08 18.02
N LEU A 96 16.74 -0.33 17.81
CA LEU A 96 18.03 -0.58 18.46
C LEU A 96 17.94 -0.52 19.99
N VAL A 97 17.24 0.48 20.54
CA VAL A 97 17.00 0.62 21.99
C VAL A 97 16.27 -0.62 22.52
N LEU A 98 15.18 -1.03 21.87
CA LEU A 98 14.39 -2.18 22.33
C LEU A 98 15.19 -3.49 22.28
N LEU A 99 15.91 -3.74 21.19
CA LEU A 99 16.73 -4.95 21.03
C LEU A 99 17.84 -5.03 22.08
N ARG A 100 18.46 -3.91 22.42
CA ARG A 100 19.51 -3.84 23.47
C ARG A 100 18.96 -4.21 24.86
N HIS A 101 17.67 -4.03 25.09
CA HIS A 101 16.99 -4.39 26.33
C HIS A 101 16.18 -5.69 26.23
N HIS A 102 16.36 -6.48 25.16
CA HIS A 102 15.66 -7.75 24.93
C HIS A 102 14.14 -7.64 24.75
N TYR A 103 13.65 -6.50 24.26
CA TYR A 103 12.24 -6.31 23.89
C TYR A 103 11.98 -6.68 22.44
N ALA A 104 10.74 -7.05 22.13
CA ALA A 104 10.34 -7.37 20.77
C ALA A 104 10.42 -6.14 19.84
N PRO A 105 10.78 -6.33 18.56
CA PRO A 105 10.81 -5.25 17.59
C PRO A 105 9.41 -4.70 17.33
N LEU A 106 9.28 -3.38 17.21
CA LEU A 106 8.02 -2.72 16.86
C LEU A 106 7.99 -2.25 15.40
N VAL A 107 6.85 -2.47 14.74
CA VAL A 107 6.61 -2.03 13.36
C VAL A 107 5.46 -1.04 13.35
N VAL A 108 5.77 0.24 13.10
CA VAL A 108 4.73 1.26 12.89
C VAL A 108 4.28 1.19 11.43
N ALA A 109 3.24 0.39 11.18
CA ALA A 109 2.65 0.19 9.86
C ALA A 109 1.93 1.45 9.35
N ARG A 110 1.71 1.56 8.03
CA ARG A 110 1.09 2.73 7.39
C ARG A 110 -0.30 3.06 7.96
N HIS A 111 -1.10 2.04 8.30
CA HIS A 111 -2.43 2.23 8.89
C HIS A 111 -2.38 2.85 10.31
N HIS A 112 -1.25 2.73 11.03
CA HIS A 112 -1.05 3.40 12.32
C HIS A 112 -0.55 4.85 12.19
N ARG A 113 -0.37 5.38 10.96
CA ARG A 113 0.23 6.70 10.77
C ARG A 113 -0.54 7.81 11.47
N ALA A 114 -1.87 7.82 11.38
CA ALA A 114 -2.69 8.85 12.02
C ALA A 114 -2.54 8.84 13.55
N GLU A 115 -2.66 7.65 14.15
CA GLU A 115 -2.47 7.44 15.59
C GLU A 115 -1.06 7.80 16.05
N TYR A 116 -0.04 7.41 15.28
CA TYR A 116 1.37 7.72 15.57
C TYR A 116 1.66 9.21 15.53
N ILE A 117 1.14 9.93 14.53
CA ILE A 117 1.31 11.39 14.44
C ILE A 117 0.60 12.08 15.60
N ALA A 118 -0.64 11.68 15.93
CA ALA A 118 -1.37 12.22 17.08
C ALA A 118 -0.64 11.96 18.41
N ALA A 119 0.02 10.80 18.54
CA ALA A 119 0.82 10.48 19.72
C ALA A 119 2.09 11.34 19.83
N LEU A 120 2.73 11.68 18.71
CA LEU A 120 3.86 12.63 18.69
C LEU A 120 3.41 14.05 19.04
N ASP A 121 2.21 14.47 18.64
CA ASP A 121 1.65 15.77 18.98
C ASP A 121 1.39 15.89 20.48
N ALA A 122 0.76 14.86 21.04
CA ALA A 122 0.54 14.78 22.48
C ALA A 122 1.87 14.83 23.24
N ALA A 123 2.89 14.10 22.77
CA ALA A 123 4.22 14.12 23.37
C ALA A 123 4.90 15.49 23.29
N THR A 124 4.70 16.21 22.17
CA THR A 124 5.18 17.59 22.02
C THR A 124 4.46 18.55 22.98
N GLY A 125 3.17 18.30 23.26
CA GLY A 125 2.41 18.97 24.31
C GLY A 125 2.74 18.52 25.75
N GLY A 126 3.76 17.67 25.94
CA GLY A 126 4.22 17.18 27.24
C GLY A 126 3.58 15.87 27.71
N ASP A 127 2.67 15.28 26.93
CA ASP A 127 2.05 13.99 27.25
C ASP A 127 2.64 12.85 26.41
N LEU A 128 3.66 12.18 26.94
CA LEU A 128 4.28 11.02 26.28
C LEU A 128 3.42 9.73 26.34
N ARG A 129 2.39 9.68 27.18
CA ARG A 129 1.63 8.45 27.48
C ARG A 129 0.99 7.82 26.23
N PRO A 130 0.41 8.57 25.27
CA PRO A 130 -0.14 7.99 24.04
C PRO A 130 0.92 7.26 23.22
N LEU A 131 2.13 7.82 23.11
CA LEU A 131 3.22 7.20 22.36
C LEU A 131 3.73 5.93 23.06
N VAL A 132 3.87 5.96 24.39
CA VAL A 132 4.23 4.78 25.18
C VAL A 132 3.18 3.67 25.02
N ARG A 133 1.88 4.00 25.09
CA ARG A 133 0.78 3.04 24.90
C ARG A 133 0.79 2.43 23.50
N LEU A 134 1.04 3.23 22.48
CA LEU A 134 1.19 2.75 21.10
C LEU A 134 2.35 1.74 21.01
N PHE A 135 3.52 2.08 21.55
CA PHE A 135 4.69 1.20 21.50
C PHE A 135 4.47 -0.09 22.28
N ALA A 136 3.90 -0.02 23.49
CA ALA A 136 3.55 -1.19 24.29
C ALA A 136 2.52 -2.09 23.59
N ARG A 137 1.53 -1.51 22.91
CA ARG A 137 0.54 -2.27 22.15
C ARG A 137 1.18 -2.99 20.96
N LEU A 138 2.05 -2.32 20.20
CA LEU A 138 2.75 -2.90 19.07
C LEU A 138 3.70 -4.02 19.50
N GLU A 139 4.41 -3.82 20.61
CA GLU A 139 5.30 -4.81 21.22
C GLU A 139 4.50 -6.03 21.72
N GLY A 140 3.37 -5.83 22.39
CA GLY A 140 2.50 -6.93 22.82
C GLY A 140 1.85 -7.70 21.66
N VAL A 141 1.62 -7.07 20.50
CA VAL A 141 1.24 -7.79 19.28
C VAL A 141 2.39 -8.67 18.77
N ALA A 142 3.61 -8.14 18.76
CA ALA A 142 4.80 -8.90 18.37
C ALA A 142 5.04 -10.10 19.31
N LEU A 143 4.97 -9.91 20.63
CA LEU A 143 5.14 -11.00 21.61
C LEU A 143 4.04 -12.07 21.52
N ARG A 144 2.76 -11.68 21.38
CA ARG A 144 1.66 -12.65 21.23
C ARG A 144 1.79 -13.46 19.94
N SER A 145 2.30 -12.85 18.88
CA SER A 145 2.63 -13.55 17.64
C SER A 145 3.72 -14.62 17.85
N GLU A 146 4.66 -14.41 18.77
CA GLU A 146 5.71 -15.37 19.11
C GLU A 146 5.25 -16.45 20.11
N LEU A 147 4.41 -16.10 21.09
CA LEU A 147 3.96 -17.00 22.17
C LEU A 147 2.92 -18.05 21.74
N ILE A 148 2.19 -17.84 20.64
CA ILE A 148 1.18 -18.78 20.13
C ILE A 148 1.83 -19.98 19.40
N ARG A 149 3.15 -20.00 19.23
CA ARG A 149 3.85 -21.10 18.55
C ARG A 149 4.31 -22.19 19.51
N PRO A 150 4.03 -23.48 19.24
CA PRO A 150 4.61 -24.56 20.02
C PRO A 150 6.13 -24.50 19.92
N MET A 151 6.79 -24.36 21.07
CA MET A 151 8.23 -24.57 21.21
C MET A 151 8.53 -26.05 20.92
N ALA A 152 8.85 -26.38 19.66
CA ALA A 152 9.59 -27.61 19.40
C ALA A 152 11.04 -27.35 19.81
N GLU A 153 11.55 -28.13 20.77
CA GLU A 153 12.96 -28.13 21.15
C GLU A 153 13.82 -28.37 19.91
N ALA A 154 14.69 -27.41 19.60
CA ALA A 154 15.70 -27.62 18.57
C ALA A 154 16.65 -28.74 19.05
N PRO A 155 17.04 -29.70 18.19
CA PRO A 155 18.07 -30.66 18.55
C PRO A 155 19.33 -29.92 18.99
N GLY A 156 19.95 -30.37 20.10
CA GLY A 156 21.11 -29.71 20.71
C GLY A 156 22.21 -29.39 19.68
N PRO A 157 22.76 -28.16 19.66
CA PRO A 157 23.59 -27.69 18.55
C PRO A 157 25.00 -28.28 18.59
N THR A 158 25.46 -28.85 17.48
CA THR A 158 26.85 -29.32 17.26
C THR A 158 27.74 -28.32 16.51
N SER A 159 27.18 -27.30 15.84
CA SER A 159 27.97 -26.24 15.19
C SER A 159 27.21 -24.92 14.97
N ALA A 160 27.95 -23.81 14.82
CA ALA A 160 27.39 -22.49 14.50
C ALA A 160 26.68 -22.43 13.14
N VAL A 161 27.08 -23.27 12.19
CA VAL A 161 26.45 -23.37 10.86
C VAL A 161 25.08 -24.05 10.96
N ASP A 162 24.93 -25.03 11.84
CA ASP A 162 23.65 -25.73 12.04
C ASP A 162 22.64 -24.83 12.76
N VAL A 163 23.10 -24.03 13.72
CA VAL A 163 22.28 -22.97 14.35
C VAL A 163 21.84 -21.93 13.30
N ALA A 164 22.77 -21.45 12.47
CA ALA A 164 22.43 -20.49 11.41
C ALA A 164 21.44 -21.07 10.40
N ARG A 165 21.58 -22.36 10.03
CA ARG A 165 20.68 -23.06 9.11
C ARG A 165 19.29 -23.24 9.72
N ALA A 166 19.20 -23.72 10.96
CA ALA A 166 17.93 -23.87 11.68
C ALA A 166 17.21 -22.51 11.81
N TYR A 167 17.96 -21.44 12.12
CA TYR A 167 17.41 -20.09 12.19
C TYR A 167 16.98 -19.56 10.82
N THR A 168 17.75 -19.82 9.77
CA THR A 168 17.41 -19.41 8.39
C THR A 168 16.15 -20.13 7.90
N SER A 169 16.04 -21.44 8.09
CA SER A 169 14.82 -22.20 7.76
C SER A 169 13.61 -21.64 8.49
N ARG A 170 13.75 -21.35 9.79
CA ARG A 170 12.68 -20.73 10.58
C ARG A 170 12.28 -19.33 10.10
N LEU A 171 13.25 -18.50 9.68
CA LEU A 171 12.98 -17.17 9.10
C LEU A 171 12.29 -17.25 7.74
N LEU A 172 12.63 -18.25 6.92
CA LEU A 172 11.95 -18.49 5.64
C LEU A 172 10.52 -18.98 5.88
N GLU A 173 10.31 -19.93 6.79
CA GLU A 173 8.98 -20.40 7.21
C GLU A 173 8.12 -19.25 7.79
N LEU A 174 8.74 -18.33 8.54
CA LEU A 174 8.08 -17.12 9.06
C LEU A 174 7.59 -16.20 7.93
N ARG A 175 8.43 -15.98 6.92
CA ARG A 175 8.06 -15.18 5.74
C ARG A 175 6.97 -15.86 4.93
N GLU A 176 7.14 -17.13 4.62
CA GLU A 176 6.17 -17.89 3.83
C GLU A 176 4.81 -17.98 4.52
N SER A 177 4.78 -18.22 5.84
CA SER A 177 3.53 -18.22 6.62
C SER A 177 2.85 -16.85 6.61
N SER A 178 3.61 -15.76 6.86
CA SER A 178 3.03 -14.42 6.86
C SER A 178 2.58 -13.97 5.47
N ASP A 179 3.30 -14.36 4.42
CA ASP A 179 2.94 -14.03 3.05
C ASP A 179 1.71 -14.83 2.61
N LYS A 180 1.59 -16.09 3.04
CA LYS A 180 0.40 -16.92 2.80
C LYS A 180 -0.85 -16.36 3.47
N ASP A 181 -0.76 -15.95 4.74
CA ASP A 181 -1.87 -15.31 5.45
C ASP A 181 -2.27 -13.98 4.80
N ARG A 182 -1.29 -13.19 4.36
CA ARG A 182 -1.54 -11.95 3.62
C ARG A 182 -2.21 -12.24 2.28
N GLN A 183 -1.74 -13.24 1.54
CA GLN A 183 -2.30 -13.62 0.25
C GLN A 183 -3.75 -14.07 0.36
N LEU A 184 -4.10 -14.85 1.39
CA LEU A 184 -5.48 -15.24 1.69
C LEU A 184 -6.37 -14.03 1.95
N ARG A 185 -5.90 -13.05 2.74
CA ARG A 185 -6.65 -11.82 3.02
C ARG A 185 -6.80 -10.92 1.80
N VAL A 186 -5.76 -10.78 0.98
CA VAL A 186 -5.82 -10.04 -0.30
C VAL A 186 -6.89 -10.65 -1.20
N SER A 187 -6.87 -11.97 -1.38
CA SER A 187 -7.86 -12.67 -2.18
C SER A 187 -9.28 -12.49 -1.62
N ALA A 188 -9.45 -12.54 -0.29
CA ALA A 188 -10.75 -12.34 0.34
C ALA A 188 -11.32 -10.93 0.10
N VAL A 189 -10.51 -9.88 0.28
CA VAL A 189 -10.94 -8.49 0.01
C VAL A 189 -11.26 -8.30 -1.48
N ALA A 190 -10.41 -8.81 -2.37
CA ALA A 190 -10.63 -8.69 -3.81
C ALA A 190 -11.91 -9.42 -4.27
N THR A 191 -12.16 -10.63 -3.77
CA THR A 191 -13.38 -11.38 -4.08
C THR A 191 -14.63 -10.68 -3.55
N ALA A 192 -14.61 -10.17 -2.32
CA ALA A 192 -15.77 -9.46 -1.77
C ALA A 192 -16.11 -8.19 -2.55
N ILE A 193 -15.10 -7.39 -2.93
CA ILE A 193 -15.31 -6.22 -3.80
C ILE A 193 -15.83 -6.65 -5.17
N HIS A 194 -15.30 -7.74 -5.72
CA HIS A 194 -15.73 -8.25 -7.02
C HIS A 194 -17.20 -8.71 -7.03
N GLU A 195 -17.66 -9.37 -5.96
CA GLU A 195 -19.06 -9.77 -5.79
C GLU A 195 -19.99 -8.54 -5.71
N LEU A 196 -19.56 -7.48 -5.01
CA LEU A 196 -20.32 -6.22 -4.96
C LEU A 196 -20.37 -5.52 -6.32
N LEU A 197 -19.26 -5.51 -7.07
CA LEU A 197 -19.19 -4.96 -8.43
C LEU A 197 -20.12 -5.70 -9.40
N GLU A 198 -20.17 -7.03 -9.31
CA GLU A 198 -21.10 -7.85 -10.09
C GLU A 198 -22.55 -7.50 -9.75
N GLY A 199 -22.91 -7.46 -8.47
CA GLY A 199 -24.26 -7.10 -8.03
C GLY A 199 -24.69 -5.72 -8.52
N HIS A 200 -23.79 -4.73 -8.44
CA HIS A 200 -24.04 -3.37 -8.91
C HIS A 200 -24.28 -3.30 -10.41
N LEU A 201 -23.40 -3.91 -11.22
CA LEU A 201 -23.54 -3.89 -12.68
C LEU A 201 -24.74 -4.71 -13.16
N LEU A 202 -25.10 -5.80 -12.48
CA LEU A 202 -26.33 -6.55 -12.76
C LEU A 202 -27.58 -5.71 -12.48
N GLY A 203 -27.57 -4.89 -11.43
CA GLY A 203 -28.65 -3.94 -11.15
C GLY A 203 -28.84 -2.95 -12.30
N LEU A 204 -27.74 -2.37 -12.79
CA LEU A 204 -27.76 -1.42 -13.91
C LEU A 204 -28.08 -2.06 -15.27
N GLN A 205 -27.82 -3.35 -15.44
CA GLN A 205 -28.02 -4.06 -16.70
C GLN A 205 -29.46 -3.91 -17.19
N HIS A 206 -30.44 -4.12 -16.30
CA HIS A 206 -31.85 -4.10 -16.67
C HIS A 206 -32.30 -2.70 -17.10
N ASP A 207 -31.95 -1.68 -16.30
CA ASP A 207 -32.33 -0.30 -16.54
C ASP A 207 -31.74 0.23 -17.87
N LEU A 208 -30.47 -0.09 -18.15
CA LEU A 208 -29.82 0.27 -19.41
C LEU A 208 -30.50 -0.42 -20.61
N GLU A 209 -30.78 -1.71 -20.49
CA GLU A 209 -31.42 -2.48 -21.56
C GLU A 209 -32.84 -1.96 -21.85
N GLU A 210 -33.65 -1.70 -20.82
CA GLU A 210 -34.99 -1.15 -20.98
C GLU A 210 -34.95 0.25 -21.61
N THR A 211 -34.05 1.10 -21.16
CA THR A 211 -33.87 2.47 -21.68
C THR A 211 -33.54 2.46 -23.17
N PHE A 212 -32.53 1.68 -23.59
CA PHE A 212 -32.14 1.65 -25.01
C PHE A 212 -33.12 0.89 -25.90
N ARG A 213 -33.92 -0.04 -25.36
CA ARG A 213 -34.99 -0.72 -26.10
C ARG A 213 -36.09 0.22 -26.59
N THR A 214 -36.25 1.38 -25.96
CA THR A 214 -37.19 2.42 -26.44
C THR A 214 -36.80 2.97 -27.81
N VAL A 215 -35.51 2.91 -28.18
CA VAL A 215 -34.97 3.45 -29.43
C VAL A 215 -34.52 2.33 -30.39
N ASP A 216 -34.00 1.22 -29.87
CA ASP A 216 -33.63 0.02 -30.62
C ASP A 216 -34.27 -1.24 -30.00
N PRO A 217 -35.32 -1.83 -30.58
CA PRO A 217 -35.95 -3.04 -30.06
C PRO A 217 -35.02 -4.26 -29.93
N GLN A 218 -33.86 -4.26 -30.60
CA GLN A 218 -32.83 -5.31 -30.50
C GLN A 218 -31.75 -5.00 -29.45
N ALA A 219 -31.88 -3.89 -28.72
CA ALA A 219 -30.93 -3.52 -27.68
C ALA A 219 -30.87 -4.57 -26.58
N SER A 220 -29.65 -4.90 -26.17
CA SER A 220 -29.39 -5.90 -25.13
C SER A 220 -28.20 -5.53 -24.27
N ALA A 221 -28.30 -5.81 -22.97
CA ALA A 221 -27.20 -5.67 -22.03
C ALA A 221 -26.87 -7.03 -21.38
N SER A 222 -25.59 -7.25 -21.09
CA SER A 222 -25.14 -8.47 -20.42
C SER A 222 -23.94 -8.22 -19.54
N VAL A 223 -23.95 -8.80 -18.34
CA VAL A 223 -22.81 -8.80 -17.42
C VAL A 223 -22.14 -10.16 -17.41
N VAL A 224 -20.81 -10.17 -17.49
CA VAL A 224 -19.98 -11.38 -17.38
C VAL A 224 -18.80 -11.07 -16.48
N GLN A 225 -18.47 -11.98 -15.57
CA GLN A 225 -17.31 -11.83 -14.68
C GLN A 225 -16.33 -13.00 -14.79
N SER A 226 -15.13 -12.80 -14.26
CA SER A 226 -14.17 -13.86 -13.97
C SER A 226 -13.24 -13.44 -12.85
N CYS A 227 -12.71 -14.43 -12.12
CA CYS A 227 -11.77 -14.23 -11.03
C CYS A 227 -10.61 -15.23 -11.14
N PRO A 228 -9.50 -15.02 -10.41
CA PRO A 228 -8.41 -15.99 -10.32
C PRO A 228 -8.91 -17.42 -10.07
N GLY A 229 -8.44 -18.37 -10.89
CA GLY A 229 -8.93 -19.76 -10.91
C GLY A 229 -10.00 -20.07 -11.96
N GLY A 230 -10.62 -19.05 -12.57
CA GLY A 230 -11.54 -19.22 -13.69
C GLY A 230 -10.85 -19.27 -15.06
N GLU A 231 -11.49 -19.89 -16.05
CA GLU A 231 -10.93 -20.04 -17.42
C GLU A 231 -10.59 -18.71 -18.11
N ARG A 232 -11.29 -17.63 -17.74
CA ARG A 232 -11.13 -16.30 -18.35
C ARG A 232 -10.41 -15.30 -17.44
N ALA A 233 -9.79 -15.76 -16.35
CA ALA A 233 -9.09 -14.90 -15.38
C ALA A 233 -7.93 -14.10 -15.99
N HIS A 234 -7.35 -14.61 -17.07
CA HIS A 234 -6.22 -14.00 -17.79
C HIS A 234 -6.63 -13.22 -19.04
N TRP A 235 -7.92 -12.98 -19.24
CA TRP A 235 -8.37 -12.08 -20.31
C TRP A 235 -7.98 -10.63 -19.97
N TRP A 236 -7.99 -9.77 -20.99
CA TRP A 236 -7.76 -8.32 -20.85
C TRP A 236 -6.37 -7.89 -20.35
N ARG A 237 -5.38 -8.79 -20.24
CA ARG A 237 -4.04 -8.46 -19.70
C ARG A 237 -3.41 -7.21 -20.30
N ALA A 238 -3.47 -7.06 -21.62
CA ALA A 238 -2.89 -5.90 -22.31
C ALA A 238 -3.59 -4.60 -21.91
N GLN A 239 -4.92 -4.62 -21.85
CA GLN A 239 -5.75 -3.48 -21.44
C GLN A 239 -5.51 -3.15 -19.96
N LEU A 240 -5.51 -4.15 -19.09
CA LEU A 240 -5.27 -3.99 -17.65
C LEU A 240 -3.89 -3.39 -17.36
N VAL A 241 -2.85 -3.83 -18.09
CA VAL A 241 -1.49 -3.25 -17.98
C VAL A 241 -1.46 -1.82 -18.52
N ALA A 242 -2.15 -1.54 -19.64
CA ALA A 242 -2.22 -0.18 -20.19
C ALA A 242 -2.91 0.78 -19.22
N THR A 243 -4.04 0.38 -18.64
CA THR A 243 -4.75 1.16 -17.61
C THR A 243 -3.90 1.34 -16.36
N ALA A 244 -3.24 0.29 -15.86
CA ALA A 244 -2.36 0.40 -14.69
C ALA A 244 -1.22 1.40 -14.91
N ASN A 245 -0.61 1.40 -16.10
CA ASN A 245 0.42 2.39 -16.47
C ASN A 245 -0.13 3.81 -16.57
N ALA A 246 -1.36 3.98 -17.05
CA ALA A 246 -2.03 5.29 -17.15
C ALA A 246 -2.36 5.88 -15.77
N VAL A 247 -2.67 5.01 -14.79
CA VAL A 247 -2.94 5.38 -13.39
C VAL A 247 -1.67 5.25 -12.49
N ASP A 248 -0.49 5.18 -13.10
CA ASP A 248 0.83 5.17 -12.45
C ASP A 248 1.05 4.07 -11.39
N PHE A 249 0.65 2.83 -11.69
CA PHE A 249 1.00 1.66 -10.86
C PHE A 249 1.37 0.41 -11.66
N PHE A 250 2.11 -0.49 -11.01
CA PHE A 250 2.45 -1.80 -11.58
C PHE A 250 1.41 -2.85 -11.18
N THR A 251 0.79 -3.52 -12.16
CA THR A 251 -0.12 -4.64 -11.89
C THR A 251 0.59 -6.00 -11.90
N ASN A 252 0.25 -6.85 -10.94
CA ASN A 252 0.59 -8.27 -10.93
C ASN A 252 -0.60 -9.12 -11.37
N LEU A 253 -0.49 -9.70 -12.58
CA LEU A 253 -1.51 -10.56 -13.20
C LEU A 253 -1.09 -12.04 -13.22
N GLY A 254 -0.17 -12.46 -12.35
CA GLY A 254 0.35 -13.83 -12.31
C GLY A 254 -0.74 -14.88 -12.10
N GLU A 255 -1.64 -14.64 -11.15
CA GLU A 255 -2.76 -15.54 -10.81
C GLU A 255 -4.06 -15.21 -11.58
N GLY A 256 -4.01 -14.21 -12.47
CA GLY A 256 -5.18 -13.63 -13.10
C GLY A 256 -5.68 -12.36 -12.38
N SER A 257 -6.84 -11.89 -12.77
CA SER A 257 -7.48 -10.68 -12.23
C SER A 257 -8.96 -10.92 -12.01
N TRP A 258 -9.53 -10.24 -11.01
CA TRP A 258 -10.97 -10.15 -10.83
C TRP A 258 -11.48 -9.07 -11.78
N TRP A 259 -12.32 -9.42 -12.74
CA TRP A 259 -12.89 -8.47 -13.66
C TRP A 259 -14.37 -8.74 -13.89
N THR A 260 -15.13 -7.67 -14.00
CA THR A 260 -16.55 -7.67 -14.34
C THR A 260 -16.74 -6.82 -15.58
N ARG A 261 -17.41 -7.38 -16.59
CA ARG A 261 -17.67 -6.73 -17.87
C ARG A 261 -19.17 -6.52 -18.05
N LEU A 262 -19.56 -5.28 -18.32
CA LEU A 262 -20.87 -4.94 -18.88
C LEU A 262 -20.72 -4.74 -20.39
N LYS A 263 -21.50 -5.49 -21.18
CA LYS A 263 -21.63 -5.32 -22.63
C LYS A 263 -23.02 -4.80 -22.94
N LEU A 264 -23.12 -3.66 -23.61
CA LEU A 264 -24.37 -3.11 -24.14
C LEU A 264 -24.30 -3.12 -25.67
N THR A 265 -25.36 -3.59 -26.32
CA THR A 265 -25.48 -3.63 -27.79
C THR A 265 -26.66 -2.77 -28.21
N VAL A 266 -26.43 -1.81 -29.11
CA VAL A 266 -27.46 -0.88 -29.64
C VAL A 266 -27.11 -0.59 -31.11
N PHE A 267 -28.09 -0.71 -32.01
CA PHE A 267 -27.94 -0.55 -33.46
C PHE A 267 -26.79 -1.37 -34.06
N GLY A 268 -26.52 -2.55 -33.50
CA GLY A 268 -25.40 -3.41 -33.91
C GLY A 268 -24.02 -2.93 -33.46
N GLN A 269 -23.91 -1.76 -32.80
CA GLN A 269 -22.69 -1.32 -32.12
C GLN A 269 -22.63 -1.90 -30.70
N HIS A 270 -21.42 -2.11 -30.18
CA HIS A 270 -21.19 -2.72 -28.88
C HIS A 270 -20.34 -1.81 -27.98
N LEU A 271 -20.90 -1.38 -26.85
CA LEU A 271 -20.14 -0.85 -25.72
C LEU A 271 -19.63 -2.02 -24.88
N ARG A 272 -18.35 -1.99 -24.52
CA ARG A 272 -17.74 -2.88 -23.53
C ARG A 272 -17.14 -2.04 -22.42
N TYR A 273 -17.73 -2.13 -21.24
CA TYR A 273 -17.22 -1.53 -20.02
C TYR A 273 -16.66 -2.64 -19.13
N ILE A 274 -15.44 -2.48 -18.64
CA ILE A 274 -14.77 -3.45 -17.77
C ILE A 274 -14.25 -2.74 -16.54
N VAL A 275 -14.60 -3.27 -15.37
CA VAL A 275 -14.01 -2.91 -14.08
C VAL A 275 -13.21 -4.10 -13.57
N ALA A 276 -12.03 -3.85 -13.02
CA ALA A 276 -11.13 -4.89 -12.56
C ALA A 276 -10.46 -4.54 -11.24
N VAL A 277 -10.38 -5.53 -10.35
CA VAL A 277 -9.56 -5.51 -9.13
C VAL A 277 -8.23 -6.20 -9.41
N GLN A 278 -7.14 -5.47 -9.21
CA GLN A 278 -5.79 -5.87 -9.57
C GLN A 278 -4.86 -5.85 -8.36
N ARG A 279 -3.96 -6.83 -8.26
CA ARG A 279 -2.85 -6.79 -7.29
C ARG A 279 -1.81 -5.76 -7.75
N VAL A 280 -1.29 -4.96 -6.82
CA VAL A 280 -0.31 -3.90 -7.10
C VAL A 280 1.10 -4.31 -6.68
N GLY A 281 2.09 -4.04 -7.51
CA GLY A 281 3.52 -4.26 -7.23
C GLY A 281 4.00 -5.68 -7.50
N ARG A 282 5.25 -5.97 -7.12
CA ARG A 282 5.86 -7.31 -7.28
C ARG A 282 5.80 -8.07 -5.96
N GLY A 283 5.28 -9.30 -6.00
CA GLY A 283 5.09 -10.15 -4.82
C GLY A 283 3.82 -9.79 -4.03
N GLU A 284 3.71 -10.33 -2.81
CA GLU A 284 2.54 -10.16 -1.92
C GLU A 284 2.62 -8.84 -1.13
N THR A 285 2.39 -7.73 -1.83
CA THR A 285 2.42 -6.37 -1.26
C THR A 285 1.26 -6.08 -0.31
N GLY A 286 0.15 -6.82 -0.46
CA GLY A 286 -1.08 -6.55 0.27
C GLY A 286 -1.93 -5.41 -0.31
N VAL A 287 -1.54 -4.83 -1.44
CA VAL A 287 -2.21 -3.68 -2.06
C VAL A 287 -2.98 -4.13 -3.31
N LEU A 288 -4.19 -3.63 -3.43
CA LEU A 288 -5.11 -3.83 -4.55
C LEU A 288 -5.44 -2.47 -5.18
N ALA A 289 -5.76 -2.47 -6.47
CA ALA A 289 -6.28 -1.32 -7.18
C ALA A 289 -7.53 -1.72 -7.96
N VAL A 290 -8.58 -0.91 -7.89
CA VAL A 290 -9.77 -1.01 -8.74
C VAL A 290 -9.60 -0.01 -9.87
N THR A 291 -9.74 -0.49 -11.10
CA THR A 291 -9.60 0.31 -12.32
C THR A 291 -10.73 -0.02 -13.28
N SER A 292 -11.09 0.93 -14.15
CA SER A 292 -12.06 0.71 -15.22
C SER A 292 -11.51 1.11 -16.57
N PHE A 293 -11.97 0.46 -17.62
CA PHE A 293 -11.77 0.91 -19.00
C PHE A 293 -13.01 0.59 -19.84
N ALA A 294 -13.21 1.35 -20.91
CA ALA A 294 -14.31 1.11 -21.83
C ALA A 294 -13.90 1.37 -23.27
N ASP A 295 -14.47 0.58 -24.17
CA ASP A 295 -14.35 0.78 -25.60
C ASP A 295 -15.68 0.51 -26.32
N SER A 296 -15.83 1.09 -27.50
CA SER A 296 -16.88 0.73 -28.46
C SER A 296 -16.31 -0.08 -29.61
N ARG A 297 -17.15 -0.95 -30.18
CA ARG A 297 -16.88 -1.66 -31.43
C ARG A 297 -18.09 -1.58 -32.33
N SER A 298 -17.86 -1.29 -33.61
CA SER A 298 -18.86 -1.52 -34.64
C SER A 298 -19.12 -3.02 -34.79
N GLY A 299 -20.30 -3.40 -35.31
CA GLY A 299 -20.68 -4.79 -35.58
C GLY A 299 -19.83 -5.47 -36.68
N ASP A 300 -18.98 -4.71 -37.37
CA ASP A 300 -18.04 -5.23 -38.35
C ASP A 300 -16.87 -5.98 -37.66
N LEU A 301 -16.57 -7.19 -38.13
CA LEU A 301 -15.64 -8.12 -37.47
C LEU A 301 -14.20 -7.58 -37.39
N ASP A 302 -13.82 -6.72 -38.35
CA ASP A 302 -12.48 -6.14 -38.45
C ASP A 302 -12.34 -4.75 -37.79
N ALA A 303 -13.43 -4.21 -37.24
CA ALA A 303 -13.39 -2.89 -36.60
C ALA A 303 -12.50 -2.91 -35.33
N ARG A 304 -11.52 -2.00 -35.32
CA ARG A 304 -10.68 -1.75 -34.13
C ARG A 304 -11.54 -1.13 -33.02
N PRO A 305 -11.34 -1.54 -31.76
CA PRO A 305 -12.01 -0.90 -30.63
C PRO A 305 -11.63 0.57 -30.54
N VAL A 306 -12.62 1.43 -30.32
CA VAL A 306 -12.42 2.86 -30.06
C VAL A 306 -12.51 3.08 -28.55
N PRO A 307 -11.45 3.54 -27.88
CA PRO A 307 -11.49 3.84 -26.45
C PRO A 307 -12.53 4.92 -26.15
N LEU A 308 -13.36 4.68 -25.13
CA LEU A 308 -14.37 5.64 -24.64
C LEU A 308 -13.95 6.33 -23.35
N LEU A 309 -12.96 5.77 -22.64
CA LEU A 309 -12.38 6.34 -21.44
C LEU A 309 -10.90 6.64 -21.67
N ASN A 310 -10.43 7.74 -21.07
CA ASN A 310 -9.02 8.08 -21.02
C ASN A 310 -8.59 8.11 -19.54
N PRO A 311 -8.19 6.96 -18.97
CA PRO A 311 -7.94 6.84 -17.54
C PRO A 311 -6.80 7.76 -17.10
N THR A 312 -7.03 8.47 -16.00
CA THR A 312 -6.06 9.34 -15.32
C THR A 312 -5.72 8.80 -13.93
N ALA A 313 -4.73 9.38 -13.25
CA ALA A 313 -4.33 8.96 -11.91
C ALA A 313 -5.48 8.98 -10.88
N ASP A 314 -6.53 9.79 -11.11
CA ASP A 314 -7.69 9.92 -10.24
C ASP A 314 -8.79 8.87 -10.53
N ASP A 315 -8.63 8.05 -11.57
CA ASP A 315 -9.59 7.03 -12.01
C ASP A 315 -9.25 5.62 -11.49
N ALA A 316 -8.72 5.56 -10.26
CA ALA A 316 -8.52 4.30 -9.55
C ALA A 316 -8.74 4.43 -8.05
N VAL A 317 -9.26 3.35 -7.45
CA VAL A 317 -9.36 3.22 -5.99
C VAL A 317 -8.30 2.23 -5.52
N THR A 318 -7.42 2.68 -4.62
CA THR A 318 -6.47 1.80 -3.95
C THR A 318 -7.10 1.20 -2.70
N LEU A 319 -6.93 -0.11 -2.52
CA LEU A 319 -7.38 -0.88 -1.36
C LEU A 319 -6.19 -1.62 -0.74
N VAL A 320 -6.28 -1.93 0.55
CA VAL A 320 -5.29 -2.72 1.28
C VAL A 320 -5.98 -3.94 1.87
N TYR A 321 -5.28 -5.07 1.98
CA TYR A 321 -5.79 -6.32 2.55
C TYR A 321 -6.35 -6.23 3.98
N SER A 322 -6.11 -5.12 4.68
CA SER A 322 -6.63 -4.83 6.02
C SER A 322 -7.90 -3.97 6.02
N ASP A 323 -8.36 -3.52 4.84
CA ASP A 323 -9.53 -2.66 4.73
C ASP A 323 -10.82 -3.42 5.04
N ILE A 324 -11.79 -2.69 5.60
CA ILE A 324 -13.16 -3.17 5.77
C ILE A 324 -13.90 -2.85 4.47
N VAL A 325 -14.36 -3.90 3.77
CA VAL A 325 -14.96 -3.82 2.43
C VAL A 325 -16.11 -2.81 2.38
N ASP A 326 -17.07 -2.91 3.31
CA ASP A 326 -18.25 -2.04 3.35
C ASP A 326 -17.89 -0.55 3.50
N ALA A 327 -16.81 -0.25 4.22
CA ALA A 327 -16.35 1.13 4.41
C ALA A 327 -15.67 1.70 3.16
N ARG A 328 -15.13 0.85 2.28
CA ARG A 328 -14.47 1.26 1.03
C ARG A 328 -15.41 1.22 -0.18
N TRP A 329 -16.52 0.48 -0.08
CA TRP A 329 -17.50 0.32 -1.16
C TRP A 329 -18.00 1.66 -1.74
N PRO A 330 -18.33 2.70 -0.94
CA PRO A 330 -18.77 3.99 -1.48
C PRO A 330 -17.79 4.64 -2.45
N GLU A 331 -16.47 4.50 -2.23
CA GLU A 331 -15.45 5.03 -3.15
C GLU A 331 -15.35 4.21 -4.43
N VAL A 332 -15.50 2.88 -4.32
CA VAL A 332 -15.47 1.97 -5.46
C VAL A 332 -16.69 2.17 -6.36
N VAL A 333 -17.88 2.32 -5.79
CA VAL A 333 -19.11 2.55 -6.56
C VAL A 333 -19.11 3.92 -7.22
N ASP A 334 -18.63 4.98 -6.54
CA ASP A 334 -18.47 6.31 -7.15
C ASP A 334 -17.57 6.26 -8.38
N LEU A 335 -16.41 5.59 -8.28
CA LEU A 335 -15.54 5.39 -9.44
C LEU A 335 -16.29 4.74 -10.60
N VAL A 336 -17.00 3.64 -10.34
CA VAL A 336 -17.71 2.88 -11.37
C VAL A 336 -18.84 3.69 -11.98
N ASP A 337 -19.62 4.41 -11.20
CA ASP A 337 -20.74 5.21 -11.69
C ASP A 337 -20.24 6.37 -12.55
N ARG A 338 -19.19 7.08 -12.11
CA ARG A 338 -18.60 8.17 -12.89
C ARG A 338 -18.05 7.68 -14.22
N THR A 339 -17.29 6.59 -14.24
CA THR A 339 -16.64 6.11 -15.47
C THR A 339 -17.62 5.38 -16.39
N LEU A 340 -18.62 4.67 -15.85
CA LEU A 340 -19.69 4.09 -16.66
C LEU A 340 -20.55 5.17 -17.30
N MET A 341 -20.91 6.23 -16.56
CA MET A 341 -21.64 7.38 -17.11
C MET A 341 -20.88 8.01 -18.29
N ALA A 342 -19.58 8.25 -18.13
CA ALA A 342 -18.73 8.78 -19.20
C ALA A 342 -18.68 7.83 -20.41
N ALA A 343 -18.58 6.52 -20.18
CA ALA A 343 -18.54 5.52 -21.24
C ALA A 343 -19.87 5.44 -22.01
N VAL A 344 -21.01 5.45 -21.31
CA VAL A 344 -22.35 5.43 -21.93
C VAL A 344 -22.60 6.72 -22.72
N ALA A 345 -22.22 7.89 -22.19
CA ALA A 345 -22.33 9.15 -22.91
C ALA A 345 -21.47 9.16 -24.19
N GLY A 346 -20.21 8.72 -24.10
CA GLY A 346 -19.32 8.60 -25.26
C GLY A 346 -19.83 7.59 -26.30
N PHE A 347 -20.45 6.50 -25.85
CA PHE A 347 -21.08 5.51 -26.75
C PHE A 347 -22.31 6.08 -27.44
N ALA A 348 -23.20 6.76 -26.70
CA ALA A 348 -24.40 7.36 -27.26
C ALA A 348 -24.09 8.39 -28.36
N HIS A 349 -23.05 9.20 -28.17
CA HIS A 349 -22.62 10.18 -29.18
C HIS A 349 -22.07 9.53 -30.48
N GLN A 350 -21.70 8.25 -30.45
CA GLN A 350 -21.31 7.49 -31.65
C GLN A 350 -22.49 6.81 -32.36
N LEU A 351 -23.68 6.84 -31.74
CA LEU A 351 -24.92 6.33 -32.33
C LEU A 351 -25.69 7.42 -33.10
N GLU A 352 -25.41 8.70 -32.80
CA GLU A 352 -25.84 9.88 -33.57
C GLU A 352 -25.11 9.94 -34.92
#